data_AF-A0A483AF39-F1
#
_entry.id   AF-A0A483AF39-F1
#
_cell.length_a   1.000
_cell.length_b   1.000
_cell.length_c   1.000
_cell.angle_alpha   90.00
_cell.angle_beta   90.00
_cell.angle_gamma   90.00
#
_symmetry.space_group_name_H-M   'P 1'
#
loop_
_entity.id
_entity.type
_entity.pdbx_description
1 polymer ?
#
loop_
_entity_poly.entity_id
_entity_poly.type
_entity_poly.pdbx_seq_one_letter_code
_entity_poly.pdbx_strand_id
1 'polypeptide(L)'
;MDVHNIINWNEIEQTLSKLYSSTHGTPAYPPLMMFKILILQAWYNLSDKALEKQIARDLMFRHFIDLPLSENVPDHSSIWRFRQLLNTEKLLEPLLEQINTHLETTALTQCDLGNIKK
;
A
#
# COMPACT_ATOMS: atom_id res chain seq x y z
N MET A 1 -5.74 -16.14 -3.62
CA MET A 1 -4.70 -15.59 -4.49
C MET A 1 -4.09 -14.45 -3.70
N ASP A 2 -2.86 -14.63 -3.22
CA ASP A 2 -2.29 -13.72 -2.23
C ASP A 2 -1.64 -12.54 -2.96
N VAL A 3 -2.25 -11.36 -2.87
CA VAL A 3 -1.78 -10.16 -3.58
C VAL A 3 -0.38 -9.76 -3.11
N HIS A 4 0.01 -10.19 -1.91
CA HIS A 4 1.36 -10.04 -1.40
C HIS A 4 2.43 -10.66 -2.31
N ASN A 5 2.10 -11.73 -3.04
CA ASN A 5 3.04 -12.45 -3.91
C ASN A 5 3.12 -11.86 -5.32
N ILE A 6 2.23 -10.94 -5.66
CA ILE A 6 2.16 -10.29 -6.99
C ILE A 6 2.98 -9.00 -6.98
N ILE A 7 2.97 -8.28 -5.86
CA ILE A 7 3.59 -6.97 -5.73
C ILE A 7 4.98 -7.11 -5.10
N ASN A 8 6.01 -6.58 -5.75
CA ASN A 8 7.34 -6.50 -5.15
C ASN A 8 7.42 -5.38 -4.11
N TRP A 9 7.06 -5.69 -2.86
CA TRP A 9 7.05 -4.73 -1.75
C TRP A 9 8.42 -4.16 -1.40
N ASN A 10 9.51 -4.91 -1.67
CA ASN A 10 10.87 -4.44 -1.37
C ASN A 10 11.26 -3.24 -2.25
N GLU A 11 10.87 -3.24 -3.53
CA GLU A 11 11.13 -2.11 -4.44
C GLU A 11 10.34 -0.85 -4.05
N ILE A 12 9.08 -1.06 -3.63
CA ILE A 12 8.22 0.00 -3.10
C ILE A 12 8.84 0.58 -1.82
N GLU A 13 9.29 -0.28 -0.90
CA GLU A 13 9.93 0.14 0.35
C GLU A 13 11.22 0.91 0.10
N GLN A 14 12.06 0.49 -0.86
CA GLN A 14 13.25 1.24 -1.26
C GLN A 14 12.91 2.63 -1.79
N THR A 15 11.86 2.74 -2.60
CA THR A 15 11.37 4.03 -3.10
C THR A 15 10.85 4.92 -1.95
N LEU A 16 10.09 4.34 -1.01
CA LEU A 16 9.57 5.04 0.16
C LEU A 16 10.66 5.44 1.17
N SER A 17 11.73 4.65 1.31
CA SER A 17 12.83 4.95 2.24
C SER A 17 13.51 6.29 1.95
N LYS A 18 13.52 6.72 0.67
CA LYS A 18 14.07 8.01 0.24
C LYS A 18 13.33 9.21 0.83
N LEU A 19 12.06 9.04 1.24
CA LEU A 19 11.25 10.08 1.90
C LEU A 19 11.76 10.41 3.31
N TYR A 20 12.34 9.43 4.01
CA TYR A 20 12.60 9.54 5.46
C TYR A 20 14.08 9.64 5.80
N SER A 21 14.98 9.48 4.83
CA SER A 21 16.44 9.42 5.05
C SER A 21 17.12 10.74 5.42
N SER A 22 16.45 11.89 5.42
CA SER A 22 17.15 13.17 5.67
C SER A 22 16.39 14.26 6.43
N THR A 23 15.06 14.23 6.56
CA THR A 23 14.32 15.46 6.94
C THR A 23 13.16 15.25 7.94
N HIS A 24 12.60 14.05 8.06
CA HIS A 24 11.30 13.85 8.73
C HIS A 24 11.31 13.07 10.05
N GLY A 25 12.48 12.65 10.56
CA GLY A 25 12.60 11.84 11.78
C GLY A 25 11.98 10.45 11.65
N THR A 26 11.95 9.67 12.75
CA THR A 26 11.34 8.34 12.76
C THR A 26 9.81 8.48 12.66
N PRO A 27 9.17 7.98 11.59
CA PRO A 27 7.72 8.06 11.48
C PRO A 27 7.04 7.19 12.55
N ALA A 28 5.87 7.61 13.02
CA ALA A 28 5.08 6.86 13.99
C ALA A 28 4.60 5.50 13.46
N TYR A 29 4.52 5.37 12.13
CA TYR A 29 4.08 4.17 11.42
C TYR A 29 5.05 3.87 10.27
N PRO A 30 5.34 2.60 9.96
CA PRO A 30 6.16 2.24 8.82
C PRO A 30 5.62 2.82 7.51
N PRO A 31 6.44 3.46 6.65
CA PRO A 31 5.98 4.05 5.40
C PRO A 31 5.31 3.04 4.47
N LEU A 32 5.84 1.82 4.43
CA LEU A 32 5.27 0.72 3.63
C LEU A 32 3.85 0.37 4.11
N MET A 33 3.62 0.32 5.42
CA MET A 33 2.28 0.09 5.99
C MET A 33 1.32 1.20 5.58
N MET A 34 1.74 2.47 5.73
CA MET A 34 0.91 3.62 5.35
C MET A 34 0.58 3.62 3.85
N PHE A 35 1.52 3.20 3.01
CA PHE A 35 1.28 3.06 1.58
C PHE A 35 0.29 1.93 1.25
N LYS A 36 0.39 0.77 1.91
CA LYS A 36 -0.59 -0.31 1.79
C LYS A 36 -2.01 0.13 2.19
N ILE A 37 -2.14 1.01 3.18
CA ILE A 37 -3.43 1.62 3.53
C ILE A 37 -3.99 2.42 2.35
N LEU A 38 -3.18 3.22 1.64
CA LEU A 38 -3.63 3.97 0.46
C LEU A 38 -4.08 3.04 -0.69
N ILE A 39 -3.43 1.89 -0.85
CA ILE A 39 -3.83 0.87 -1.83
C ILE A 39 -5.21 0.31 -1.49
N LEU A 40 -5.43 -0.10 -0.24
CA LEU A 40 -6.75 -0.56 0.23
C LEU A 40 -7.81 0.53 0.05
N GLN A 41 -7.46 1.78 0.30
CA GLN A 41 -8.35 2.90 0.07
C GLN A 41 -8.81 2.98 -1.39
N ALA A 42 -7.88 2.84 -2.33
CA ALA A 42 -8.15 2.90 -3.76
C ALA A 42 -8.97 1.69 -4.25
N TRP A 43 -8.60 0.48 -3.84
CA TRP A 43 -9.29 -0.75 -4.28
C TRP A 43 -10.74 -0.85 -3.77
N TYR A 44 -10.98 -0.43 -2.54
CA TYR A 44 -12.31 -0.49 -1.93
C TYR A 44 -13.10 0.83 -2.04
N ASN A 45 -12.51 1.85 -2.70
CA ASN A 45 -13.08 3.19 -2.86
C ASN A 45 -13.60 3.80 -1.55
N LEU A 46 -12.79 3.72 -0.49
CA LEU A 46 -13.15 4.15 0.86
C LEU A 46 -12.69 5.59 1.14
N SER A 47 -13.47 6.33 1.94
CA SER A 47 -12.98 7.57 2.56
C SER A 47 -11.99 7.26 3.69
N ASP A 48 -11.13 8.22 4.05
CA ASP A 48 -10.14 8.04 5.13
C ASP A 48 -10.79 7.56 6.44
N LYS A 49 -11.95 8.13 6.80
CA LYS A 49 -12.73 7.73 7.99
C LYS A 49 -13.35 6.34 7.86
N ALA A 50 -13.81 5.96 6.67
CA ALA A 50 -14.36 4.62 6.44
C ALA A 50 -13.25 3.56 6.51
N LEU A 51 -12.08 3.88 5.96
CA LEU A 51 -10.91 3.02 5.97
C LEU A 51 -10.36 2.81 7.38
N GLU A 52 -10.21 3.89 8.17
CA GLU A 52 -9.85 3.82 9.60
C GLU A 52 -10.78 2.84 10.35
N LYS A 53 -12.10 3.00 10.19
CA LYS A 53 -13.09 2.12 10.80
C LYS A 53 -13.04 0.68 10.26
N GLN A 54 -12.65 0.49 9.00
CA GLN A 54 -12.55 -0.84 8.41
C GLN A 54 -11.33 -1.59 8.95
N ILE A 55 -10.15 -0.94 8.97
CA ILE A 55 -8.93 -1.50 9.57
C ILE A 55 -9.14 -1.81 11.05
N ALA A 56 -9.91 -0.98 11.77
CA ALA A 56 -10.24 -1.25 13.16
C ALA A 56 -11.07 -2.52 13.38
N ARG A 57 -11.93 -2.90 12.42
CA ARG A 57 -12.91 -3.98 12.57
C ARG A 57 -12.54 -5.28 11.84
N ASP A 58 -11.79 -5.17 10.75
CA ASP A 58 -11.53 -6.27 9.84
C ASP A 58 -10.07 -6.76 9.94
N LEU A 59 -9.91 -8.01 10.37
CA LEU A 59 -8.61 -8.65 10.53
C LEU A 59 -7.89 -8.86 9.20
N MET A 60 -8.62 -9.00 8.09
CA MET A 60 -8.00 -9.13 6.76
C MET A 60 -7.32 -7.83 6.35
N PHE A 61 -7.94 -6.68 6.66
CA PHE A 61 -7.36 -5.37 6.42
C PHE A 61 -6.09 -5.16 7.26
N ARG A 62 -6.14 -5.53 8.55
CA ARG A 62 -4.95 -5.46 9.43
C ARG A 62 -3.83 -6.37 8.96
N HIS A 63 -4.17 -7.59 8.55
CA HIS A 63 -3.19 -8.54 8.03
C HIS A 63 -2.51 -8.02 6.76
N PHE A 64 -3.29 -7.46 5.83
CA PHE A 64 -2.75 -6.94 4.57
C PHE A 64 -1.71 -5.82 4.78
N ILE A 65 -1.97 -4.94 5.75
CA ILE A 65 -1.08 -3.80 6.05
C ILE A 65 0.04 -4.16 7.04
N ASP A 66 0.15 -5.43 7.47
CA ASP A 66 1.08 -5.90 8.51
C ASP A 66 0.94 -5.17 9.86
N LEU A 67 -0.27 -4.74 10.23
CA LEU A 67 -0.54 -4.06 11.50
C LEU A 67 -0.76 -5.09 12.63
N PRO A 68 0.09 -5.14 13.68
CA PRO A 68 -0.11 -6.02 14.82
C PRO A 68 -1.41 -5.69 15.57
N LEU A 69 -2.05 -6.70 16.17
CA LEU A 69 -3.25 -6.49 16.99
C LEU A 69 -3.02 -5.60 18.22
N SER A 70 -1.76 -5.52 18.69
CA SER A 70 -1.34 -4.70 19.82
C SER A 70 -1.14 -3.22 19.46
N GLU A 71 -1.04 -2.89 18.16
CA GLU A 71 -0.84 -1.52 17.71
C GLU A 71 -2.17 -0.81 17.40
N ASN A 72 -2.16 0.51 17.54
CA ASN A 72 -3.30 1.34 17.21
C ASN A 72 -3.40 1.55 15.70
N VAL A 73 -4.64 1.68 15.21
CA VAL A 73 -4.90 1.98 13.81
C VAL A 73 -4.53 3.45 13.53
N PRO A 74 -3.84 3.74 12.41
CA PRO A 74 -3.64 5.12 11.98
C PRO A 74 -4.97 5.84 11.81
N ASP A 75 -5.11 7.00 12.43
CA ASP A 75 -6.30 7.83 12.27
C ASP A 75 -6.39 8.38 10.83
N HIS A 76 -7.59 8.78 10.42
CA HIS A 76 -7.81 9.41 9.12
C HIS A 76 -6.89 10.62 8.87
N SER A 77 -6.49 11.33 9.94
CA SER A 77 -5.60 12.49 9.83
C SER A 77 -4.17 12.07 9.44
N SER A 78 -3.67 10.96 9.98
CA SER A 78 -2.36 10.39 9.63
C SER A 78 -2.34 9.87 8.20
N ILE A 79 -3.42 9.20 7.76
CA ILE A 79 -3.58 8.72 6.38
C ILE A 79 -3.54 9.89 5.40
N TRP A 80 -4.29 10.95 5.70
CA TRP A 80 -4.30 12.16 4.88
C TRP A 80 -2.93 12.84 4.83
N ARG A 81 -2.25 13.02 5.97
CA ARG A 81 -0.91 13.63 6.01
C ARG A 81 0.11 12.85 5.20
N PHE A 82 0.07 11.51 5.28
CA PHE A 82 0.97 10.65 4.51
C PHE A 82 0.71 10.79 2.99
N ARG A 83 -0.56 10.81 2.57
CA ARG A 83 -0.92 11.07 1.18
C ARG A 83 -0.42 12.44 0.70
N GLN A 84 -0.56 13.48 1.52
CA GLN A 84 -0.04 14.81 1.19
C GLN A 84 1.47 14.80 1.07
N LEU A 85 2.18 14.13 1.97
CA LEU A 85 3.64 13.99 1.90
C LEU A 85 4.08 13.36 0.57
N LEU A 86 3.44 12.25 0.16
CA LEU A 86 3.74 11.61 -1.12
C LEU A 86 3.46 12.52 -2.33
N ASN A 87 2.43 13.36 -2.27
CA ASN A 87 2.12 14.33 -3.31
C ASN A 87 3.15 15.47 -3.36
N THR A 88 3.54 16.00 -2.20
CA THR A 88 4.55 17.07 -2.10
C THR A 88 5.89 16.61 -2.67
N GLU A 89 6.27 15.37 -2.37
CA GLU A 89 7.51 14.75 -2.85
C GLU A 89 7.38 14.17 -4.28
N LYS A 90 6.20 14.29 -4.91
CA LYS A 90 5.90 13.78 -6.26
C LYS A 90 6.17 12.28 -6.43
N LEU A 91 5.99 11.52 -5.35
CA LEU A 91 6.22 10.08 -5.31
C LEU A 91 4.94 9.26 -5.43
N LEU A 92 3.76 9.87 -5.23
CA LEU A 92 2.49 9.14 -5.31
C LEU A 92 2.27 8.52 -6.70
N GLU A 93 2.42 9.30 -7.77
CA GLU A 93 2.21 8.85 -9.15
C GLU A 93 3.19 7.73 -9.55
N PRO A 94 4.53 7.87 -9.38
CA PRO A 94 5.48 6.80 -9.68
C PRO A 94 5.20 5.50 -8.93
N LEU A 95 4.82 5.59 -7.65
CA LEU A 95 4.51 4.42 -6.83
C LEU A 95 3.24 3.70 -7.29
N LEU A 96 2.22 4.44 -7.70
CA LEU A 96 0.99 3.86 -8.27
C LEU A 96 1.26 3.21 -9.63
N GLU A 97 2.08 3.85 -10.48
CA GLU A 97 2.48 3.30 -11.78
C GLU A 97 3.28 2.00 -11.63
N GLN A 98 4.18 1.91 -10.64
CA GLN A 98 4.90 0.68 -10.31
C GLN A 98 3.94 -0.45 -9.92
N ILE A 99 2.94 -0.17 -9.08
CA ILE A 99 1.92 -1.19 -8.73
C ILE A 99 1.17 -1.63 -9.98
N ASN A 100 0.70 -0.69 -10.80
CA ASN A 100 -0.05 -1.02 -12.01
C ASN A 100 0.79 -1.88 -12.95
N THR A 101 2.08 -1.55 -13.11
CA THR A 101 3.02 -2.35 -13.92
C THR A 101 3.17 -3.77 -13.38
N HIS A 102 3.30 -3.95 -12.06
CA HIS A 102 3.36 -5.28 -11.43
C HIS A 102 2.07 -6.08 -11.65
N LEU A 103 0.91 -5.42 -11.54
CA LEU A 103 -0.39 -6.04 -11.75
C LEU A 103 -0.61 -6.43 -13.23
N GLU A 104 -0.26 -5.55 -14.17
CA GLU A 104 -0.37 -5.79 -15.62
C GLU A 104 0.56 -6.91 -16.08
N THR A 105 1.82 -6.92 -15.61
CA THR A 105 2.78 -7.99 -15.91
C THR A 105 2.27 -9.35 -15.46
N THR A 106 1.59 -9.38 -14.31
CA THR A 106 0.98 -10.60 -13.77
C THR A 106 -0.27 -11.01 -14.55
N ALA A 107 -1.11 -10.04 -14.96
CA ALA A 107 -2.28 -10.31 -15.78
C ALA A 107 -1.90 -10.87 -17.17
N LEU A 108 -0.82 -10.36 -17.78
CA LEU A 108 -0.29 -10.85 -19.06
C LEU A 108 0.31 -12.25 -18.94
N THR A 109 1.07 -12.53 -17.87
CA THR A 109 1.63 -13.88 -17.63
C THR A 109 0.57 -14.92 -17.28
N GLN A 110 -0.61 -14.53 -16.78
CA GLN A 110 -1.76 -15.43 -16.60
C GLN A 110 -2.56 -15.67 -17.88
N CYS A 111 -2.62 -14.70 -18.80
CA CYS A 111 -3.25 -14.89 -20.11
C CYS A 111 -2.46 -15.91 -20.98
N ASP A 112 -1.13 -15.96 -20.88
CA ASP A 112 -0.31 -16.89 -21.67
C ASP A 112 -0.21 -18.31 -21.11
N LEU A 113 -0.64 -18.55 -19.86
CA LEU A 113 -0.70 -19.89 -19.25
C LEU A 113 -2.06 -20.58 -19.43
N GLY A 114 -3.05 -19.90 -20.03
CA GLY A 114 -4.37 -20.45 -20.34
C GLY A 114 -4.47 -21.27 -21.63
N ASN A 115 -3.41 -21.33 -22.46
CA ASN A 115 -3.47 -22.00 -23.77
C ASN A 115 -2.47 -23.17 -23.95
N ILE A 116 -1.89 -23.68 -22.86
CA ILE A 116 -1.06 -24.90 -22.90
C ILE A 116 -1.33 -25.74 -21.66
N LYS A 117 -2.55 -26.31 -21.56
CA LYS A 117 -2.77 -27.72 -21.16
C LYS A 117 -4.27 -28.02 -21.06
N LYS A 118 -4.70 -28.77 -22.07
CA LYS A 118 -5.75 -29.80 -22.09
C LYS A 118 -7.11 -29.40 -22.63
#